data_AF-A0A178EH44-F1
#
_entry.id   AF-A0A178EH44-F1
#
_cell.length_a   1.000
_cell.length_b   1.000
_cell.length_c   1.000
_cell.angle_alpha   90.00
_cell.angle_beta   90.00
_cell.angle_gamma   90.00
#
_symmetry.space_group_name_H-M   'P 1'
#
loop_
_entity.id
_entity.type
_entity.pdbx_description
1 polymer ?
#
loop_
_entity_poly.entity_id
_entity_poly.type
_entity_poly.pdbx_seq_one_letter_code
_entity_poly.pdbx_strand_id
1 'polypeptide(L)'
;MPQHEDLHPIQYEAQERSFFERLPYDIRLIIYEYLEPGDFAPFTRGYQPSTSGFLLSCRQAKQDFDDIAYLASLSLSKHLAKFTDSFKSSTKLDAKCTTSPDAPLRHITITLPFTAFDSFDPRCRKPTWKRAVLVGLHPLLSLYWDVVRIHFSGTDGQPPHESALDRGMVEVTMHSLLRDVTYMIERINKKKPGQDGAERGMVSGSSISRNAYPDAHVRAKRICLSWDLRNENGSDEKKSADTLNGKLYRDQTSDTGANSPETKAPSFFYHLRDEQRLAGEMGAVSETRWDLADDPGIVALLNCVDTRVQFCSSGGFGCELSEGLDGVGESEFEECEEELGALIY
;
A
#
# COMPACT_ATOMS: atom_id res chain seq x y z
N MET A 1 12.75 -65.69 -2.39
CA MET A 1 11.84 -65.47 -1.25
C MET A 1 12.49 -64.44 -0.34
N PRO A 2 12.00 -63.19 -0.32
CA PRO A 2 12.54 -62.15 0.54
C PRO A 2 11.95 -62.28 1.94
N GLN A 3 12.81 -62.11 2.95
CA GLN A 3 12.47 -62.16 4.36
C GLN A 3 11.67 -60.90 4.73
N HIS A 4 10.52 -61.10 5.36
CA HIS A 4 9.71 -60.04 5.95
C HIS A 4 10.48 -59.46 7.14
N GLU A 5 10.95 -58.22 7.03
CA GLU A 5 11.44 -57.46 8.18
C GLU A 5 10.23 -57.04 9.03
N ASP A 6 10.26 -57.43 10.30
CA ASP A 6 9.27 -57.09 11.31
C ASP A 6 9.29 -55.58 11.58
N LEU A 7 8.26 -54.88 11.07
CA LEU A 7 7.96 -53.51 11.43
C LEU A 7 7.44 -53.49 12.88
N HIS A 8 8.34 -53.18 13.82
CA HIS A 8 7.93 -52.85 15.18
C HIS A 8 6.99 -51.64 15.15
N PRO A 9 5.80 -51.72 15.78
CA PRO A 9 4.89 -50.60 15.85
C PRO A 9 5.56 -49.48 16.66
N ILE A 10 5.75 -48.33 16.03
CA ILE A 10 6.15 -47.09 16.69
C ILE A 10 5.03 -46.77 17.68
N GLN A 11 5.24 -47.10 18.96
CA GLN A 11 4.39 -46.65 20.04
C GLN A 11 4.58 -45.15 20.17
N TYR A 12 3.65 -44.38 19.61
CA TYR A 12 3.51 -42.97 19.94
C TYR A 12 3.01 -42.90 21.38
N GLU A 13 3.93 -42.85 22.34
CA GLU A 13 3.60 -42.39 23.68
C GLU A 13 2.95 -41.01 23.52
N ALA A 14 1.70 -40.90 23.97
CA ALA A 14 0.98 -39.64 23.98
C ALA A 14 1.73 -38.69 24.92
N GLN A 15 2.64 -37.91 24.34
CA GLN A 15 3.41 -36.89 25.05
C GLN A 15 2.38 -35.99 25.73
N GLU A 16 2.32 -36.02 27.06
CA GLU A 16 1.35 -35.25 27.81
C GLU A 16 1.58 -33.77 27.51
N ARG A 17 0.68 -33.18 26.71
CA ARG A 17 0.68 -31.74 26.44
C ARG A 17 0.75 -31.01 27.77
N SER A 18 1.70 -30.08 27.90
CA SER A 18 1.92 -29.35 29.14
C SER A 18 0.62 -28.69 29.59
N PHE A 19 0.42 -28.50 30.90
CA PHE A 19 -0.78 -27.83 31.43
C PHE A 19 -1.07 -26.50 30.70
N PHE A 20 -0.01 -25.78 30.34
CA PHE A 20 -0.08 -24.52 29.63
C PHE A 20 -0.61 -24.66 28.19
N GLU A 21 -0.29 -25.74 27.48
CA GLU A 21 -0.81 -26.04 26.14
C GLU A 21 -2.31 -26.39 26.13
N ARG A 22 -2.85 -26.79 27.28
CA ARG A 22 -4.28 -27.10 27.42
C ARG A 22 -5.13 -25.86 27.68
N LEU A 23 -4.51 -24.72 27.98
CA LEU A 23 -5.21 -23.46 28.21
C LEU A 23 -5.67 -22.84 26.88
N PRO A 24 -6.89 -22.27 26.81
CA PRO A 24 -7.33 -21.47 25.67
C PRO A 24 -6.39 -20.29 25.41
N TYR A 25 -6.20 -19.93 24.14
CA TYR A 25 -5.30 -18.85 23.72
C TYR A 25 -5.55 -17.53 24.46
N ASP A 26 -6.81 -17.14 24.65
CA ASP A 26 -7.19 -15.90 25.36
C ASP A 26 -6.72 -15.90 26.83
N ILE A 27 -6.79 -17.05 27.49
CA ILE A 27 -6.30 -17.21 28.87
C ILE A 27 -4.77 -17.12 28.90
N ARG A 28 -4.09 -17.64 27.88
CA ARG A 28 -2.62 -17.53 27.77
C ARG A 28 -2.19 -16.09 27.53
N LEU A 29 -2.90 -15.34 26.69
CA LEU A 29 -2.68 -13.90 26.47
C LEU A 29 -2.80 -13.09 27.76
N ILE A 30 -3.85 -13.35 28.56
CA ILE A 30 -4.02 -12.71 29.86
C ILE A 30 -2.83 -13.05 30.77
N ILE A 31 -2.40 -14.32 30.80
CA ILE A 31 -1.22 -14.71 31.60
C ILE A 31 0.05 -13.98 31.11
N TYR A 32 0.22 -13.78 29.80
CA TYR A 32 1.34 -12.99 29.25
C TYR A 32 1.28 -11.52 29.63
N GLU A 33 0.09 -10.93 29.67
CA GLU A 33 -0.12 -9.52 30.00
C GLU A 33 0.15 -9.20 31.48
N TYR A 34 -0.04 -10.19 32.37
CA TYR A 34 0.19 -10.07 33.81
C TYR A 34 1.59 -10.53 34.27
N LEU A 35 2.46 -10.97 33.36
CA LEU A 35 3.89 -11.19 33.65
C LEU A 35 4.56 -9.80 33.68
N GLU A 36 4.59 -9.17 34.85
CA GLU A 36 5.07 -7.79 35.01
C GLU A 36 6.52 -7.60 34.51
N PRO A 37 6.87 -6.43 33.91
CA PRO A 37 8.24 -6.13 33.47
C PRO A 37 9.28 -6.00 34.59
N GLY A 38 8.86 -6.02 35.86
CA GLY A 38 9.69 -5.72 37.03
C GLY A 38 10.15 -6.92 37.85
N ASP A 39 9.44 -8.05 37.80
CA ASP A 39 9.80 -9.26 38.52
C ASP A 39 10.61 -10.20 37.62
N PHE A 40 11.87 -9.81 37.40
CA PHE A 40 12.97 -10.57 36.78
C PHE A 40 12.57 -11.68 35.80
N ALA A 41 12.75 -11.39 34.50
CA ALA A 41 13.14 -12.45 33.58
C ALA A 41 14.41 -13.13 34.14
N PRO A 42 14.42 -14.46 34.32
CA PRO A 42 15.46 -15.13 35.08
C PRO A 42 16.67 -15.42 34.17
N PHE A 43 17.38 -14.35 33.82
CA PHE A 43 18.66 -14.45 33.13
C PHE A 43 19.85 -14.33 34.08
N THR A 44 19.63 -14.49 35.39
CA THR A 44 20.72 -14.68 36.36
C THR A 44 21.40 -16.02 36.13
N ARG A 45 22.74 -16.01 36.06
CA ARG A 45 23.59 -17.20 35.91
C ARG A 45 23.41 -18.13 37.11
N GLY A 46 22.41 -19.00 37.04
CA GLY A 46 22.05 -19.99 38.04
C GLY A 46 20.71 -20.59 37.64
N TYR A 47 20.76 -21.79 37.04
CA TYR A 47 19.60 -22.50 36.49
C TYR A 47 18.58 -22.77 37.61
N GLN A 48 17.60 -21.89 37.81
CA GLN A 48 16.48 -22.15 38.72
C GLN A 48 15.37 -22.90 37.97
N PRO A 49 14.96 -24.11 38.42
CA PRO A 49 13.91 -24.91 37.78
C PRO A 49 12.55 -24.19 37.64
N SER A 50 12.30 -23.18 38.48
CA SER A 50 11.10 -22.34 38.49
C SER A 50 10.91 -21.48 37.23
N THR A 51 11.92 -21.41 36.37
CA THR A 51 11.97 -20.51 35.20
C THR A 51 11.66 -21.19 33.88
N SER A 52 11.61 -22.53 33.91
CA SER A 52 11.27 -23.38 32.76
C SER A 52 9.86 -23.09 32.23
N GLY A 53 8.89 -22.80 33.10
CA GLY A 53 7.52 -22.46 32.71
C GLY A 53 7.42 -21.18 31.89
N PHE A 54 8.21 -20.15 32.22
CA PHE A 54 8.26 -18.89 31.47
C PHE A 54 8.93 -19.07 30.10
N LEU A 55 10.05 -19.79 30.03
CA LEU A 55 10.71 -20.08 28.74
C LEU A 55 9.83 -20.93 27.82
N LEU A 56 9.11 -21.92 28.38
CA LEU A 56 8.17 -22.75 27.64
C LEU A 56 6.94 -21.95 27.20
N SER A 57 6.43 -21.03 28.03
CA SER A 57 5.30 -20.18 27.66
C SER A 57 5.70 -19.17 26.57
N CYS A 58 6.90 -18.57 26.62
CA CYS A 58 7.41 -17.74 25.52
C CYS A 58 7.60 -18.55 24.22
N ARG A 59 8.09 -19.79 24.31
CA ARG A 59 8.24 -20.67 23.14
C ARG A 59 6.88 -21.04 22.54
N GLN A 60 5.89 -21.33 23.39
CA GLN A 60 4.53 -21.63 22.97
C GLN A 60 3.83 -20.39 22.39
N ALA A 61 3.97 -19.22 23.02
CA ALA A 61 3.46 -17.95 22.49
C ALA A 61 4.00 -17.72 21.08
N LYS A 62 5.32 -17.86 20.91
CA LYS A 62 5.95 -17.75 19.59
C LYS A 62 5.35 -18.73 18.60
N GLN A 63 5.21 -20.01 18.97
CA GLN A 63 4.62 -21.00 18.09
C GLN A 63 3.16 -20.69 17.73
N ASP A 64 2.35 -20.23 18.68
CA ASP A 64 0.97 -19.80 18.42
C ASP A 64 0.92 -18.60 17.48
N PHE A 65 1.82 -17.61 17.67
CA PHE A 65 1.94 -16.47 16.76
C PHE A 65 2.36 -16.91 15.36
N ASP A 66 3.31 -17.83 15.25
CA ASP A 66 3.77 -18.40 13.98
C ASP A 66 2.60 -19.15 13.28
N ASP A 67 1.82 -19.94 14.03
CA ASP A 67 0.65 -20.67 13.52
C ASP A 67 -0.48 -19.72 13.07
N ILE A 68 -0.78 -18.68 13.85
CA ILE A 68 -1.78 -17.66 13.51
C ILE A 68 -1.32 -16.88 12.26
N ALA A 69 -0.05 -16.47 12.21
CA ALA A 69 0.52 -15.78 11.05
C ALA A 69 0.45 -16.66 9.80
N TYR A 70 0.78 -17.95 9.93
CA TYR A 70 0.66 -18.92 8.84
C TYR A 70 -0.78 -19.03 8.35
N LEU A 71 -1.76 -19.25 9.24
CA LEU A 71 -3.17 -19.34 8.87
C LEU A 71 -3.71 -18.04 8.25
N ALA A 72 -3.30 -16.88 8.79
CA ALA A 72 -3.64 -15.57 8.23
C ALA A 72 -3.06 -15.39 6.83
N SER A 73 -1.80 -15.78 6.60
CA SER A 73 -1.16 -15.74 5.28
C SER A 73 -1.85 -16.67 4.26
N LEU A 74 -2.30 -17.85 4.69
CA LEU A 74 -3.03 -18.80 3.87
C LEU A 74 -4.43 -18.28 3.52
N SER A 75 -5.13 -17.67 4.49
CA SER A 75 -6.42 -17.03 4.26
C SER A 75 -6.29 -15.84 3.31
N LEU A 76 -5.25 -15.02 3.50
CA LEU A 76 -4.97 -13.87 2.67
C LEU A 76 -4.63 -14.29 1.24
N SER A 77 -3.73 -15.24 1.04
CA SER A 77 -3.39 -15.74 -0.30
C SER A 77 -4.61 -16.29 -1.05
N LYS A 78 -5.49 -17.04 -0.37
CA LYS A 78 -6.78 -17.48 -0.93
C LYS A 78 -7.69 -16.30 -1.30
N HIS A 79 -7.76 -15.27 -0.47
CA HIS A 79 -8.53 -14.06 -0.76
C HIS A 79 -7.96 -13.33 -1.98
N LEU A 80 -6.64 -13.16 -2.07
CA LEU A 80 -5.97 -12.49 -3.19
C LEU A 80 -6.12 -13.27 -4.50
N ALA A 81 -6.09 -14.60 -4.45
CA ALA A 81 -6.39 -15.43 -5.62
C ALA A 81 -7.82 -15.20 -6.14
N LYS A 82 -8.82 -15.27 -5.24
CA LYS A 82 -10.22 -14.97 -5.60
C LYS A 82 -10.41 -13.57 -6.14
N PHE A 83 -9.74 -12.59 -5.52
CA PHE A 83 -9.75 -11.21 -6.00
C PHE A 83 -9.19 -11.14 -7.42
N THR A 84 -8.03 -11.76 -7.68
CA THR A 84 -7.36 -11.75 -8.99
C THR A 84 -8.23 -12.39 -10.06
N ASP A 85 -8.88 -13.52 -9.76
CA ASP A 85 -9.80 -14.20 -10.69
C ASP A 85 -11.01 -13.32 -11.02
N SER A 86 -11.59 -12.67 -10.01
CA SER A 86 -12.72 -11.75 -10.17
C SER A 86 -12.31 -10.48 -10.94
N PHE A 87 -11.13 -9.96 -10.66
CA PHE A 87 -10.56 -8.80 -11.33
C PHE A 87 -10.32 -9.11 -12.81
N LYS A 88 -9.68 -10.24 -13.13
CA LYS A 88 -9.46 -10.68 -14.51
C LYS A 88 -10.78 -10.90 -15.25
N SER A 89 -11.76 -11.51 -14.59
CA SER A 89 -13.07 -11.76 -15.18
C SER A 89 -13.81 -10.47 -15.57
N SER A 90 -13.71 -9.43 -14.72
CA SER A 90 -14.41 -8.15 -14.91
C SER A 90 -13.66 -7.17 -15.81
N THR A 91 -12.33 -7.12 -15.75
CA THR A 91 -11.51 -6.15 -16.48
C THR A 91 -10.89 -6.70 -17.76
N LYS A 92 -10.83 -8.03 -17.90
CA LYS A 92 -10.08 -8.75 -18.95
C LYS A 92 -8.57 -8.49 -18.91
N LEU A 93 -8.04 -8.06 -17.77
CA LEU A 93 -6.61 -7.82 -17.56
C LEU A 93 -6.04 -8.86 -16.60
N ASP A 94 -4.82 -9.29 -16.88
CA ASP A 94 -4.04 -10.10 -15.95
C ASP A 94 -3.41 -9.18 -14.90
N ALA A 95 -3.81 -9.38 -13.64
CA ALA A 95 -3.24 -8.68 -12.50
C ALA A 95 -2.44 -9.67 -11.65
N LYS A 96 -1.35 -9.20 -11.05
CA LYS A 96 -0.58 -9.97 -10.08
C LYS A 96 -0.63 -9.27 -8.73
N CYS A 97 -1.22 -9.91 -7.73
CA CYS A 97 -1.20 -9.40 -6.36
C CYS A 97 -0.03 -10.03 -5.60
N THR A 98 0.78 -9.20 -4.96
CA THR A 98 1.90 -9.64 -4.11
C THR A 98 1.88 -8.88 -2.79
N THR A 99 2.26 -9.60 -1.73
CA THR A 99 2.65 -9.00 -0.45
C THR A 99 4.16 -9.17 -0.36
N SER A 100 4.89 -8.12 -0.02
CA SER A 100 6.34 -8.27 0.17
C SER A 100 6.57 -9.11 1.43
N PRO A 101 7.45 -10.14 1.39
CA PRO A 101 7.77 -10.96 2.55
C PRO A 101 8.45 -10.16 3.67
N ASP A 102 9.15 -9.09 3.30
CA ASP A 102 9.88 -8.20 4.21
C ASP A 102 9.03 -7.00 4.62
N ALA A 103 7.86 -6.79 4.00
CA ALA A 103 6.95 -5.71 4.38
C ALA A 103 5.97 -6.19 5.45
N PRO A 104 5.40 -5.27 6.24
CA PRO A 104 4.28 -5.58 7.12
C PRO A 104 3.17 -6.30 6.36
N LEU A 105 2.48 -7.24 7.01
CA LEU A 105 1.34 -8.00 6.46
C LEU A 105 0.19 -7.14 5.89
N ARG A 106 0.26 -5.81 6.07
CA ARG A 106 -0.71 -4.81 5.62
C ARG A 106 -0.24 -3.99 4.43
N HIS A 107 0.77 -4.46 3.70
CA HIS A 107 1.23 -3.86 2.45
C HIS A 107 0.90 -4.80 1.29
N ILE A 108 0.16 -4.30 0.31
CA ILE A 108 -0.19 -5.04 -0.90
C ILE A 108 0.25 -4.27 -2.15
N THR A 109 0.85 -4.98 -3.11
CA THR A 109 1.16 -4.48 -4.43
C THR A 109 0.34 -5.25 -5.47
N ILE A 110 -0.44 -4.52 -6.28
CA ILE A 110 -1.09 -5.06 -7.46
C ILE A 110 -0.36 -4.57 -8.71
N THR A 111 0.22 -5.50 -9.46
CA THR A 111 0.87 -5.21 -10.74
C THR A 111 -0.15 -5.33 -11.87
N LEU A 112 -0.26 -4.28 -12.68
CA LEU A 112 -1.14 -4.17 -13.84
C LEU A 112 -0.32 -3.84 -15.10
N PRO A 113 -0.71 -4.34 -16.28
CA PRO A 113 -0.12 -3.89 -17.53
C PRO A 113 -0.58 -2.47 -17.89
N PHE A 114 0.16 -1.78 -18.76
CA PHE A 114 -0.26 -0.47 -19.28
C PHE A 114 -1.50 -0.56 -20.19
N THR A 115 -1.92 -1.75 -20.63
CA THR A 115 -3.24 -1.96 -21.24
C THR A 115 -4.42 -1.76 -20.27
N ALA A 116 -4.17 -1.46 -18.99
CA ALA A 116 -5.19 -0.97 -18.05
C ALA A 116 -5.77 0.40 -18.42
N PHE A 117 -5.11 1.15 -19.30
CA PHE A 117 -5.56 2.42 -19.84
C PHE A 117 -6.43 2.24 -21.09
N ASP A 118 -7.42 3.12 -21.28
CA ASP A 118 -8.21 3.14 -22.54
C ASP A 118 -7.37 3.67 -23.70
N SER A 119 -6.59 4.73 -23.45
CA SER A 119 -5.53 5.19 -24.35
C SER A 119 -4.46 5.88 -23.53
N PHE A 120 -3.20 5.54 -23.79
CA PHE A 120 -2.04 6.29 -23.32
C PHE A 120 -1.51 7.19 -24.44
N ASP A 121 -2.40 7.91 -25.13
CA ASP A 121 -1.95 8.94 -26.07
C ASP A 121 -1.77 10.24 -25.27
N PRO A 122 -0.54 10.75 -25.11
CA PRO A 122 -0.30 12.02 -24.42
C PRO A 122 -1.05 13.20 -25.08
N ARG A 123 -1.44 13.08 -26.36
CA ARG A 123 -2.25 14.08 -27.08
C ARG A 123 -3.73 13.93 -26.77
N CYS A 124 -4.18 12.78 -26.29
CA CYS A 124 -5.53 12.64 -25.76
C CYS A 124 -5.58 13.41 -24.44
N ARG A 125 -6.38 14.50 -24.42
CA ARG A 125 -6.47 15.43 -23.29
C ARG A 125 -6.85 14.80 -21.94
N LYS A 126 -7.24 13.52 -21.91
CA LYS A 126 -7.70 12.80 -20.72
C LYS A 126 -7.40 11.30 -20.86
N PRO A 127 -6.16 10.85 -20.60
CA PRO A 127 -5.93 9.43 -20.35
C PRO A 127 -6.83 9.02 -19.17
N THR A 128 -7.74 8.09 -19.41
CA THR A 128 -8.63 7.55 -18.38
C THR A 128 -8.30 6.09 -18.15
N TRP A 129 -8.31 5.68 -16.88
CA TRP A 129 -8.44 4.28 -16.56
C TRP A 129 -9.63 3.70 -17.31
N LYS A 130 -9.52 2.45 -17.75
CA LYS A 130 -10.71 1.65 -17.98
C LYS A 130 -11.55 1.70 -16.72
N ARG A 131 -12.80 2.16 -16.81
CA ARG A 131 -13.71 2.24 -15.66
C ARG A 131 -13.78 0.92 -14.88
N ALA A 132 -13.77 -0.19 -15.61
CA ALA A 132 -13.78 -1.52 -15.02
C ALA A 132 -12.58 -1.76 -14.08
N VAL A 133 -11.42 -1.18 -14.37
CA VAL A 133 -10.22 -1.30 -13.53
C VAL A 133 -10.41 -0.59 -12.20
N LEU A 134 -10.86 0.67 -12.21
CA LEU A 134 -11.09 1.42 -10.98
C LEU A 134 -12.15 0.74 -10.08
N VAL A 135 -13.23 0.24 -10.69
CA VAL A 135 -14.25 -0.55 -9.98
C VAL A 135 -13.67 -1.88 -9.47
N GLY A 136 -12.86 -2.55 -10.28
CA GLY A 136 -12.21 -3.81 -9.93
C GLY A 136 -11.18 -3.68 -8.82
N LEU A 137 -10.50 -2.54 -8.69
CA LEU A 137 -9.53 -2.25 -7.63
C LEU A 137 -10.19 -1.94 -6.29
N HIS A 138 -11.42 -1.43 -6.31
CA HIS A 138 -12.11 -0.95 -5.13
C HIS A 138 -12.18 -1.96 -3.95
N PRO A 139 -12.44 -3.27 -4.16
CA PRO A 139 -12.43 -4.23 -3.06
C PRO A 139 -11.12 -4.19 -2.26
N LEU A 140 -9.96 -4.03 -2.90
CA LEU A 140 -8.69 -3.86 -2.19
C LEU A 140 -8.65 -2.56 -1.41
N LEU A 141 -9.05 -1.44 -2.02
CA LEU A 141 -9.05 -0.13 -1.37
C LEU A 141 -9.96 -0.08 -0.12
N SER A 142 -11.05 -0.86 -0.12
CA SER A 142 -11.98 -0.95 1.01
C SER A 142 -11.51 -1.78 2.20
N LEU A 143 -10.40 -2.52 2.06
CA LEU A 143 -9.82 -3.32 3.14
C LEU A 143 -8.86 -2.48 4.02
N TYR A 144 -8.56 -2.99 5.21
CA TYR A 144 -7.69 -2.34 6.20
C TYR A 144 -6.20 -2.48 5.89
N TRP A 145 -5.80 -2.15 4.66
CA TRP A 145 -4.40 -2.05 4.29
C TRP A 145 -3.78 -0.79 4.88
N ASP A 146 -2.49 -0.84 5.17
CA ASP A 146 -1.70 0.34 5.45
C ASP A 146 -1.16 0.92 4.15
N VAL A 147 -0.74 0.07 3.20
CA VAL A 147 -0.30 0.49 1.87
C VAL A 147 -0.97 -0.37 0.80
N VAL A 148 -1.64 0.29 -0.15
CA VAL A 148 -2.06 -0.30 -1.43
C VAL A 148 -1.25 0.35 -2.54
N ARG A 149 -0.32 -0.40 -3.14
CA ARG A 149 0.44 0.02 -4.31
C ARG A 149 -0.18 -0.56 -5.57
N ILE A 150 -0.48 0.29 -6.53
CA ILE A 150 -0.84 -0.10 -7.88
C ILE A 150 0.39 0.16 -8.75
N HIS A 151 1.01 -0.92 -9.23
CA HIS A 151 2.26 -0.88 -9.97
C HIS A 151 1.99 -1.17 -11.45
N PHE A 152 2.48 -0.31 -12.33
CA PHE A 152 2.39 -0.49 -13.77
C PHE A 152 3.74 -0.93 -14.31
N SER A 153 3.78 -2.10 -14.94
CA SER A 153 4.98 -2.64 -15.56
C SER A 153 4.65 -3.56 -16.74
N GLY A 154 5.69 -3.95 -17.46
CA GLY A 154 5.60 -4.82 -18.62
C GLY A 154 5.54 -4.06 -19.95
N THR A 155 5.76 -4.79 -21.04
CA THR A 155 5.86 -4.22 -22.39
C THR A 155 4.50 -4.07 -23.08
N ASP A 156 3.46 -4.74 -22.60
CA ASP A 156 2.14 -4.71 -23.21
C ASP A 156 1.44 -3.37 -22.97
N GLY A 157 1.15 -2.64 -24.06
CA GLY A 157 0.56 -1.31 -24.03
C GLY A 157 1.46 -0.23 -23.41
N GLN A 158 2.76 -0.50 -23.26
CA GLN A 158 3.70 0.44 -22.66
C GLN A 158 3.69 1.78 -23.41
N PRO A 159 3.65 2.91 -22.70
CA PRO A 159 3.62 4.22 -23.35
C PRO A 159 4.96 4.55 -24.02
N PRO A 160 4.95 5.44 -25.03
CA PRO A 160 6.17 6.06 -25.52
C PRO A 160 6.96 6.68 -24.36
N HIS A 161 8.28 6.56 -24.38
CA HIS A 161 9.16 7.05 -23.32
C HIS A 161 10.58 7.35 -23.82
N GLU A 162 10.74 7.58 -25.13
CA GLU A 162 12.04 7.83 -25.74
C GLU A 162 12.55 9.23 -25.38
N SER A 163 11.65 10.21 -25.33
CA SER A 163 11.98 11.60 -24.97
C SER A 163 11.65 11.94 -23.51
N ALA A 164 12.29 12.99 -22.98
CA ALA A 164 11.95 13.54 -21.66
C ALA A 164 10.48 13.98 -21.59
N LEU A 165 9.95 14.55 -22.68
CA LEU A 165 8.54 14.94 -22.79
C LEU A 165 7.62 13.72 -22.64
N ASP A 166 7.91 12.61 -23.34
CA ASP A 166 7.08 11.39 -23.25
C ASP A 166 7.02 10.86 -21.81
N ARG A 167 8.17 10.82 -21.12
CA ARG A 167 8.26 10.40 -19.72
C ARG A 167 7.51 11.36 -18.78
N GLY A 168 7.63 12.66 -19.02
CA GLY A 168 6.84 13.68 -18.33
C GLY A 168 5.34 13.48 -18.49
N MET A 169 4.89 13.07 -19.66
CA MET A 169 3.48 12.78 -19.91
C MET A 169 2.98 11.54 -19.17
N VAL A 170 3.84 10.54 -18.94
CA VAL A 170 3.52 9.41 -18.06
C VAL A 170 3.29 9.90 -16.64
N GLU A 171 4.16 10.78 -16.14
CA GLU A 171 4.04 11.39 -14.81
C GLU A 171 2.74 12.19 -14.65
N VAL A 172 2.42 13.07 -15.59
CA VAL A 172 1.16 13.85 -15.64
C VAL A 172 -0.06 12.92 -15.67
N THR A 173 0.04 11.82 -16.40
CA THR A 173 -1.01 10.80 -16.44
C THR A 173 -1.19 10.22 -15.05
N MET A 174 -0.13 9.68 -14.43
CA MET A 174 -0.18 9.09 -13.08
C MET A 174 -0.72 10.06 -12.03
N HIS A 175 -0.35 11.33 -12.09
CA HIS A 175 -0.92 12.37 -11.23
C HIS A 175 -2.44 12.51 -11.41
N SER A 176 -2.90 12.58 -12.67
CA SER A 176 -4.33 12.65 -13.00
C SER A 176 -5.10 11.42 -12.50
N LEU A 177 -4.50 10.24 -12.59
CA LEU A 177 -5.07 8.99 -12.08
C LEU A 177 -5.20 9.03 -10.56
N LEU A 178 -4.18 9.49 -9.85
CA LEU A 178 -4.21 9.59 -8.40
C LEU A 178 -5.30 10.57 -7.97
N ARG A 179 -5.48 11.68 -8.70
CA ARG A 179 -6.59 12.61 -8.50
C ARG A 179 -7.96 11.98 -8.71
N ASP A 180 -8.13 11.12 -9.71
CA ASP A 180 -9.39 10.40 -9.92
C ASP A 180 -9.68 9.41 -8.78
N VAL A 181 -8.66 8.70 -8.30
CA VAL A 181 -8.76 7.80 -7.16
C VAL A 181 -9.12 8.55 -5.89
N THR A 182 -8.45 9.66 -5.59
CA THR A 182 -8.76 10.47 -4.41
C THR A 182 -10.13 11.13 -4.50
N TYR A 183 -10.54 11.61 -5.68
CA TYR A 183 -11.90 12.11 -5.87
C TYR A 183 -12.96 11.02 -5.62
N MET A 184 -12.71 9.79 -6.08
CA MET A 184 -13.58 8.65 -5.81
C MET A 184 -13.66 8.38 -4.30
N ILE A 185 -12.53 8.35 -3.61
CA ILE A 185 -12.48 8.18 -2.15
C ILE A 185 -13.27 9.26 -1.45
N GLU A 186 -13.06 10.52 -1.85
CA GLU A 186 -13.77 11.66 -1.30
C GLU A 186 -15.28 11.48 -1.42
N ARG A 187 -15.74 11.10 -2.61
CA ARG A 187 -17.15 10.93 -2.90
C ARG A 187 -17.77 9.76 -2.13
N ILE A 188 -17.08 8.61 -2.07
CA ILE A 188 -17.58 7.42 -1.38
C ILE A 188 -17.60 7.65 0.13
N ASN A 189 -16.54 8.22 0.70
CA ASN A 189 -16.45 8.38 2.15
C ASN A 189 -17.25 9.58 2.69
N LYS A 190 -17.56 10.61 1.89
CA LYS A 190 -18.46 11.73 2.29
C LYS A 190 -19.92 11.30 2.37
N LYS A 191 -20.30 10.21 1.72
CA LYS A 191 -21.68 9.74 1.66
C LYS A 191 -22.13 9.28 3.05
N LYS A 192 -22.94 10.08 3.74
CA LYS A 192 -23.49 9.69 5.04
C LYS A 192 -24.42 8.47 4.85
N PRO A 193 -24.26 7.40 5.65
CA PRO A 193 -25.16 6.26 5.58
C PRO A 193 -26.60 6.73 5.85
N GLY A 194 -27.49 6.55 4.87
CA GLY A 194 -28.92 6.89 4.98
C GLY A 194 -29.37 8.20 4.31
N GLN A 195 -28.48 8.99 3.69
CA GLN A 195 -28.85 10.28 3.06
C GLN A 195 -29.30 10.16 1.58
N ASP A 196 -29.33 8.95 1.02
CA ASP A 196 -29.62 8.67 -0.40
C ASP A 196 -31.07 8.97 -0.85
N GLY A 197 -31.95 9.34 0.08
CA GLY A 197 -33.36 9.59 -0.19
C GLY A 197 -33.71 10.99 -0.72
N ALA A 198 -32.85 12.01 -0.53
CA ALA A 198 -33.28 13.42 -0.67
C ALA A 198 -32.66 14.20 -1.85
N GLU A 199 -31.49 13.83 -2.37
CA GLU A 199 -30.74 14.64 -3.36
C GLU A 199 -30.88 14.19 -4.83
N ARG A 200 -32.02 13.59 -5.22
CA ARG A 200 -32.27 13.21 -6.63
C ARG A 200 -32.68 14.38 -7.54
N GLY A 201 -32.73 15.63 -7.06
CA GLY A 201 -33.11 16.80 -7.85
C GLY A 201 -31.95 17.76 -8.09
N MET A 202 -31.68 18.08 -9.36
CA MET A 202 -30.79 19.18 -9.81
C MET A 202 -29.27 18.97 -9.69
N VAL A 203 -28.66 18.24 -10.62
CA VAL A 203 -27.38 18.68 -11.20
C VAL A 203 -27.33 18.29 -12.68
N SER A 204 -27.11 19.30 -13.52
CA SER A 204 -27.06 19.28 -14.98
C SER A 204 -25.75 18.69 -15.53
N GLY A 205 -25.83 17.99 -16.67
CA GLY A 205 -24.82 18.14 -17.74
C GLY A 205 -23.66 17.15 -17.88
N SER A 206 -23.53 16.08 -17.07
CA SER A 206 -22.52 15.04 -17.32
C SER A 206 -23.13 13.65 -17.13
N SER A 207 -23.37 12.95 -18.25
CA SER A 207 -24.03 11.65 -18.34
C SER A 207 -23.15 10.47 -17.89
N ILE A 208 -22.19 10.69 -16.99
CA ILE A 208 -21.51 9.59 -16.31
C ILE A 208 -22.52 9.02 -15.32
N SER A 209 -23.09 7.84 -15.64
CA SER A 209 -23.96 7.07 -14.74
C SER A 209 -23.41 7.11 -13.31
N ARG A 210 -24.12 7.84 -12.43
CA ARG A 210 -23.68 8.20 -11.08
C ARG A 210 -23.56 7.01 -10.13
N ASN A 211 -24.03 5.83 -10.52
CA ASN A 211 -24.20 4.64 -9.67
C ASN A 211 -23.17 3.52 -9.89
N ALA A 212 -22.03 3.77 -10.52
CA ALA A 212 -21.07 2.69 -10.79
C ALA A 212 -19.74 2.80 -10.04
N TYR A 213 -19.71 3.52 -8.92
CA TYR A 213 -18.68 3.31 -7.91
C TYR A 213 -19.26 2.43 -6.80
N PRO A 214 -18.48 1.48 -6.25
CA PRO A 214 -18.94 0.67 -5.12
C PRO A 214 -19.22 1.55 -3.90
N ASP A 215 -20.13 1.09 -3.03
CA ASP A 215 -20.58 1.85 -1.85
C ASP A 215 -19.71 1.62 -0.61
N ALA A 216 -18.73 0.72 -0.65
CA ALA A 216 -17.91 0.42 0.52
C ALA A 216 -16.86 1.51 0.75
N HIS A 217 -16.73 1.98 1.99
CA HIS A 217 -15.74 3.00 2.31
C HIS A 217 -14.31 2.54 2.00
N VAL A 218 -13.49 3.45 1.47
CA VAL A 218 -12.06 3.21 1.28
C VAL A 218 -11.37 3.34 2.63
N ARG A 219 -10.61 2.29 2.99
CA ARG A 219 -9.98 2.16 4.30
C ARG A 219 -8.47 2.11 4.24
N ALA A 220 -7.84 1.88 3.09
CA ALA A 220 -6.38 1.93 2.95
C ALA A 220 -5.79 3.25 3.48
N LYS A 221 -4.67 3.25 4.22
CA LYS A 221 -4.05 4.51 4.70
C LYS A 221 -3.27 5.24 3.60
N ARG A 222 -2.44 4.50 2.86
CA ARG A 222 -1.62 5.00 1.75
C ARG A 222 -2.01 4.30 0.46
N ILE A 223 -2.26 5.08 -0.57
CA ILE A 223 -2.52 4.58 -1.92
C ILE A 223 -1.45 5.15 -2.82
N CYS A 224 -0.69 4.24 -3.46
CA CYS A 224 0.43 4.61 -4.31
C CYS A 224 0.17 4.15 -5.74
N LEU A 225 0.51 4.99 -6.70
CA LEU A 225 0.71 4.61 -8.09
C LEU A 225 2.21 4.57 -8.34
N SER A 226 2.70 3.49 -8.92
CA SER A 226 4.10 3.37 -9.32
C SER A 226 4.18 2.85 -10.74
N TRP A 227 5.22 3.23 -11.46
CA TRP A 227 5.44 2.77 -12.82
C TRP A 227 6.91 2.47 -13.04
N ASP A 228 7.17 1.51 -13.92
CA ASP A 228 8.50 1.17 -14.38
C ASP A 228 8.48 0.98 -15.90
N LEU A 229 9.19 1.86 -16.60
CA LEU A 229 9.33 1.86 -18.05
C LEU A 229 10.62 1.16 -18.50
N ARG A 230 11.44 0.68 -17.58
CA ARG A 230 12.70 0.00 -17.91
C ARG A 230 12.36 -1.39 -18.46
N ASN A 231 12.97 -1.77 -19.59
CA ASN A 231 12.71 -3.06 -20.23
C ASN A 231 13.25 -4.22 -19.37
N GLU A 232 12.39 -5.18 -19.03
CA GLU A 232 12.78 -6.40 -18.29
C GLU A 232 13.83 -7.26 -19.04
N ASN A 233 14.00 -7.03 -20.34
CA ASN A 233 14.94 -7.76 -21.19
C ASN A 233 16.40 -7.28 -21.05
N GLY A 234 16.68 -6.25 -20.23
CA GLY A 234 18.03 -5.85 -19.87
C GLY A 234 18.64 -6.82 -18.86
N SER A 235 19.03 -8.02 -19.32
CA SER A 235 19.79 -8.96 -18.50
C SER A 235 21.12 -8.33 -18.05
N ASP A 236 21.32 -8.31 -16.74
CA ASP A 236 22.60 -8.14 -16.00
C ASP A 236 22.88 -6.83 -15.24
N GLU A 237 22.03 -5.80 -15.33
CA GLU A 237 22.09 -4.67 -14.38
C GLU A 237 20.88 -4.68 -13.44
N LYS A 238 20.84 -5.72 -12.61
CA LYS A 238 20.12 -5.74 -11.32
C LYS A 238 20.83 -4.85 -10.28
N LYS A 239 21.19 -3.62 -10.66
CA LYS A 239 21.90 -2.59 -9.88
C LYS A 239 21.26 -1.25 -10.26
N SER A 240 20.60 -0.50 -9.41
CA SER A 240 20.61 -0.42 -7.95
C SER A 240 19.18 -0.39 -7.43
N ALA A 241 19.00 -0.34 -6.11
CA ALA A 241 17.77 0.18 -5.55
C ALA A 241 17.73 1.66 -5.96
N ASP A 242 17.19 1.95 -7.15
CA ASP A 242 17.31 3.28 -7.72
C ASP A 242 16.63 4.27 -6.79
N THR A 243 17.45 5.12 -6.20
CA THR A 243 17.01 6.22 -5.37
C THR A 243 16.00 7.02 -6.19
N LEU A 244 14.79 7.12 -5.66
CA LEU A 244 13.77 7.98 -6.23
C LEU A 244 13.77 9.29 -5.45
N ASN A 245 13.88 10.39 -6.16
CA ASN A 245 13.93 11.74 -5.63
C ASN A 245 12.66 12.50 -6.03
N GLY A 246 12.21 13.44 -5.20
CA GLY A 246 11.03 14.23 -5.52
C GLY A 246 10.58 15.18 -4.43
N LYS A 247 9.27 15.43 -4.40
CA LYS A 247 8.64 16.44 -3.55
C LYS A 247 7.50 15.84 -2.75
N LEU A 248 7.41 16.29 -1.50
CA LEU A 248 6.36 16.00 -0.55
C LEU A 248 5.56 17.29 -0.29
N TYR A 249 4.24 17.15 -0.30
CA TYR A 249 3.26 18.24 -0.21
C TYR A 249 2.38 18.02 1.02
N ARG A 250 2.40 18.99 1.94
CA ARG A 250 1.59 19.02 3.17
C ARG A 250 0.70 20.24 3.20
N ASP A 251 -0.43 20.17 3.89
CA ASP A 251 -1.29 21.34 4.11
C ASP A 251 -0.62 22.35 5.05
N GLN A 252 -0.48 23.62 4.63
CA GLN A 252 0.05 24.70 5.48
C GLN A 252 -0.87 25.04 6.65
N THR A 253 -2.18 24.84 6.52
CA THR A 253 -3.16 25.21 7.55
C THR A 253 -2.98 24.40 8.84
N SER A 254 -2.43 23.19 8.73
CA SER A 254 -2.17 22.29 9.85
C SER A 254 -1.17 22.84 10.89
N ASP A 255 -0.28 23.76 10.50
CA ASP A 255 0.77 24.28 11.40
C ASP A 255 0.28 25.38 12.35
N THR A 256 -0.91 25.96 12.13
CA THR A 256 -1.36 27.18 12.85
C THR A 256 -2.12 26.93 14.16
N GLY A 257 -2.35 25.67 14.56
CA GLY A 257 -3.26 25.30 15.65
C GLY A 257 -2.65 24.46 16.79
N ALA A 258 -1.46 24.80 17.29
CA ALA A 258 -0.69 24.02 18.27
C ALA A 258 -1.30 23.85 19.69
N ASN A 259 -2.58 24.17 19.91
CA ASN A 259 -3.22 24.10 21.24
C ASN A 259 -4.29 23.00 21.39
N SER A 260 -4.51 22.15 20.39
CA SER A 260 -5.38 20.97 20.54
C SER A 260 -4.53 19.72 20.83
N PRO A 261 -4.76 19.00 21.95
CA PRO A 261 -3.99 17.82 22.33
C PRO A 261 -4.23 16.57 21.46
N GLU A 262 -5.10 16.63 20.44
CA GLU A 262 -5.37 15.53 19.51
C GLU A 262 -5.12 15.95 18.06
N THR A 263 -3.89 16.39 17.74
CA THR A 263 -3.51 16.68 16.36
C THR A 263 -3.40 15.39 15.56
N LYS A 264 -4.49 15.06 14.87
CA LYS A 264 -4.55 14.10 13.77
C LYS A 264 -3.37 14.37 12.83
N ALA A 265 -2.55 13.35 12.54
CA ALA A 265 -1.45 13.52 11.62
C ALA A 265 -1.99 13.94 10.24
N PRO A 266 -1.47 15.03 9.66
CA PRO A 266 -2.04 15.60 8.45
C PRO A 266 -1.84 14.67 7.26
N SER A 267 -2.85 14.61 6.39
CA SER A 267 -2.73 13.95 5.10
C SER A 267 -1.68 14.66 4.24
N PHE A 268 -0.99 13.90 3.40
CA PHE A 268 0.04 14.43 2.51
C PHE A 268 0.07 13.69 1.16
N PHE A 269 0.64 14.37 0.18
CA PHE A 269 0.90 13.85 -1.15
C PHE A 269 2.40 13.87 -1.40
N TYR A 270 2.91 12.91 -2.17
CA TYR A 270 4.28 12.97 -2.67
C TYR A 270 4.35 12.45 -4.10
N HIS A 271 5.35 12.93 -4.83
CA HIS A 271 5.80 12.33 -6.07
C HIS A 271 7.30 12.07 -5.99
N LEU A 272 7.75 10.98 -6.57
CA LEU A 272 9.14 10.54 -6.61
C LEU A 272 9.44 9.94 -7.98
N ARG A 273 10.67 10.10 -8.44
CA ARG A 273 11.15 9.50 -9.69
C ARG A 273 12.66 9.33 -9.69
N ASP A 274 13.14 8.44 -10.55
CA ASP A 274 14.56 8.33 -10.84
C ASP A 274 15.03 9.52 -11.69
N GLU A 275 16.35 9.65 -11.83
CA GLU A 275 17.01 10.72 -12.61
C GLU A 275 16.48 10.76 -14.06
N GLN A 276 16.23 9.59 -14.65
CA GLN A 276 15.80 9.46 -16.03
C GLN A 276 14.28 9.54 -16.22
N ARG A 277 13.50 9.62 -15.13
CA ARG A 277 12.02 9.54 -15.11
C ARG A 277 11.46 8.26 -15.76
N LEU A 278 12.24 7.19 -15.82
CA LEU A 278 11.79 5.88 -16.31
C LEU A 278 11.05 5.10 -15.22
N ALA A 279 11.36 5.39 -13.96
CA ALA A 279 10.72 4.81 -12.80
C ALA A 279 10.18 5.92 -11.90
N GLY A 280 8.99 5.73 -11.34
CA GLY A 280 8.45 6.69 -10.38
C GLY A 280 7.32 6.17 -9.52
N GLU A 281 7.05 6.90 -8.44
CA GLU A 281 6.00 6.62 -7.47
C GLU A 281 5.32 7.92 -7.05
N MET A 282 3.98 7.91 -7.04
CA MET A 282 3.16 8.95 -6.44
C MET A 282 2.28 8.34 -5.38
N GLY A 283 2.12 9.02 -4.24
CA GLY A 283 1.30 8.51 -3.16
C GLY A 283 0.45 9.56 -2.49
N ALA A 284 -0.77 9.14 -2.17
CA ALA A 284 -1.72 9.87 -1.35
C ALA A 284 -1.81 9.16 0.01
N VAL A 285 -1.55 9.88 1.09
CA VAL A 285 -1.41 9.31 2.44
C VAL A 285 -2.35 9.98 3.42
N SER A 286 -3.08 9.16 4.20
CA SER A 286 -3.89 9.57 5.34
C SER A 286 -3.63 8.58 6.50
N GLU A 287 -2.91 9.01 7.54
CA GLU A 287 -2.47 8.12 8.62
C GLU A 287 -3.63 7.55 9.45
N THR A 288 -4.67 8.35 9.60
CA THR A 288 -5.92 8.00 10.30
C THR A 288 -6.94 7.33 9.39
N ARG A 289 -6.58 7.06 8.13
CA ARG A 289 -7.49 6.69 7.04
C ARG A 289 -8.40 7.87 6.66
N TRP A 290 -9.01 7.75 5.49
CA TRP A 290 -9.80 8.77 4.80
C TRP A 290 -11.13 9.10 5.52
N ASP A 291 -11.05 9.73 6.68
CA ASP A 291 -12.19 10.32 7.38
C ASP A 291 -12.32 11.79 6.98
N LEU A 292 -13.32 12.06 6.15
CA LEU A 292 -13.50 13.33 5.44
C LEU A 292 -14.28 14.38 6.22
N ALA A 293 -14.69 14.08 7.45
CA ALA A 293 -15.28 15.09 8.32
C ALA A 293 -14.26 16.18 8.68
N ASP A 294 -12.98 15.82 8.82
CA ASP A 294 -11.94 16.67 9.41
C ASP A 294 -10.67 16.82 8.55
N ASP A 295 -10.63 16.23 7.35
CA ASP A 295 -9.43 16.25 6.50
C ASP A 295 -9.61 17.28 5.37
N PRO A 296 -8.81 18.36 5.31
CA PRO A 296 -8.78 19.27 4.17
C PRO A 296 -8.55 18.43 2.92
N GLY A 297 -9.57 18.41 2.04
CA GLY A 297 -9.70 17.36 1.03
C GLY A 297 -8.40 17.17 0.25
N ILE A 298 -7.88 15.95 0.22
CA ILE A 298 -6.62 15.62 -0.45
C ILE A 298 -6.61 16.03 -1.94
N VAL A 299 -7.78 16.22 -2.54
CA VAL A 299 -7.89 16.83 -3.88
C VAL A 299 -7.28 18.25 -3.91
N ALA A 300 -7.43 19.05 -2.85
CA ALA A 300 -6.77 20.35 -2.72
C ALA A 300 -5.25 20.21 -2.64
N LEU A 301 -4.74 19.23 -1.87
CA LEU A 301 -3.30 18.92 -1.78
C LEU A 301 -2.73 18.53 -3.14
N LEU A 302 -3.42 17.68 -3.89
CA LEU A 302 -3.01 17.28 -5.25
C LEU A 302 -3.04 18.44 -6.25
N ASN A 303 -3.88 19.45 -6.02
CA ASN A 303 -3.89 20.67 -6.82
C ASN A 303 -2.88 21.72 -6.32
N CYS A 304 -2.02 21.37 -5.34
CA CYS A 304 -1.03 22.26 -4.73
C CYS A 304 -1.63 23.57 -4.20
N VAL A 305 -2.87 23.54 -3.72
CA VAL A 305 -3.52 24.70 -3.10
C VAL A 305 -3.08 24.79 -1.64
N ASP A 306 -2.46 25.91 -1.26
CA ASP A 306 -1.97 26.19 0.10
C ASP A 306 -1.05 25.09 0.68
N THR A 307 -0.24 24.46 -0.18
CA THR A 307 0.66 23.38 0.23
C THR A 307 2.06 23.88 0.58
N ARG A 308 2.66 23.28 1.61
CA ARG A 308 4.08 23.35 1.89
C ARG A 308 4.77 22.25 1.10
N VAL A 309 5.78 22.62 0.34
CA VAL A 309 6.61 21.69 -0.44
C VAL A 309 7.91 21.42 0.31
N GLN A 310 8.30 20.15 0.38
CA GLN A 310 9.57 19.70 0.94
C GLN A 310 10.20 18.68 -0.01
N PHE A 311 11.52 18.67 -0.12
CA PHE A 311 12.21 17.62 -0.85
C PHE A 311 12.19 16.30 -0.08
N CYS A 312 12.06 15.19 -0.81
CA CYS A 312 12.11 13.86 -0.23
C CYS A 312 12.74 12.86 -1.21
N SER A 313 13.16 11.73 -0.64
CA SER A 313 13.78 10.62 -1.36
C SER A 313 13.27 9.27 -0.85
N SER A 314 13.52 8.21 -1.61
CA SER A 314 13.19 6.84 -1.25
C SER A 314 14.19 5.88 -1.88
N GLY A 315 14.57 4.82 -1.18
CA GLY A 315 15.43 3.75 -1.72
C GLY A 315 14.75 2.83 -2.76
N GLY A 316 13.83 3.36 -3.56
CA GLY A 316 13.04 2.62 -4.54
C GLY A 316 11.54 2.54 -4.21
N PHE A 317 10.82 1.71 -4.96
CA PHE A 317 9.36 1.57 -4.83
C PHE A 317 8.96 1.02 -3.47
N GLY A 318 8.14 1.78 -2.74
CA GLY A 318 7.61 1.32 -1.47
C GLY A 318 8.49 1.35 -0.27
N CYS A 319 9.70 1.86 -0.42
CA CYS A 319 10.54 2.14 0.72
C CYS A 319 9.97 3.32 1.50
N GLU A 320 10.50 3.51 2.71
CA GLU A 320 10.15 4.66 3.53
C GLU A 320 10.70 5.94 2.92
N LEU A 321 9.94 7.03 3.07
CA LEU A 321 10.35 8.35 2.62
C LEU A 321 11.40 8.89 3.58
N SER A 322 12.50 9.40 3.01
CA SER A 322 13.52 10.14 3.73
C SER A 322 13.41 11.63 3.40
N GLU A 323 13.74 12.49 4.35
CA GLU A 323 13.79 13.94 4.15
C GLU A 323 15.01 14.32 3.30
N GLY A 324 14.80 15.25 2.35
CA GLY A 324 15.84 15.70 1.42
C GLY A 324 16.02 14.78 0.21
N LEU A 325 16.85 15.25 -0.72
CA LEU A 325 17.25 14.50 -1.91
C LEU A 325 18.47 13.64 -1.60
N ASP A 326 18.52 12.45 -2.19
CA ASP A 326 19.67 11.55 -2.09
C ASP A 326 20.44 11.53 -3.42
N GLY A 327 21.73 11.87 -3.36
CA GLY A 327 22.64 11.89 -4.51
C GLY A 327 22.52 13.09 -5.47
N VAL A 328 21.53 13.98 -5.32
CA VAL A 328 21.28 15.12 -6.22
C VAL A 328 21.13 16.41 -5.42
N GLY A 329 21.67 17.54 -5.92
CA GLY A 329 21.52 18.85 -5.29
C GLY A 329 20.13 19.46 -5.53
N GLU A 330 19.60 20.21 -4.57
CA GLU A 330 18.27 20.85 -4.70
C GLU A 330 18.16 21.78 -5.93
N SER A 331 19.21 22.57 -6.21
CA SER A 331 19.22 23.46 -7.37
C SER A 331 19.24 22.71 -8.70
N GLU A 332 19.98 21.60 -8.77
CA GLU A 332 20.03 20.74 -9.96
C GLU A 332 18.67 20.06 -10.20
N PHE A 333 18.03 19.58 -9.13
CA PHE A 333 16.70 19.00 -9.21
C PHE A 333 15.65 20.00 -9.70
N GLU A 334 15.68 21.23 -9.19
CA GLU A 334 14.73 22.28 -9.62
C GLU A 334 14.98 22.74 -11.07
N GLU A 335 16.24 22.88 -11.50
CA GLU A 335 16.55 23.20 -12.90
C GLU A 335 15.97 22.14 -13.86
N CYS A 336 16.14 20.86 -13.51
CA CYS A 336 15.55 19.74 -14.25
C CYS A 336 14.01 19.73 -14.24
N GLU A 337 13.37 20.31 -13.22
CA GLU A 337 11.91 20.46 -13.16
C GLU A 337 11.43 21.61 -14.04
N GLU A 338 12.11 22.75 -13.99
CA GLU A 338 11.77 23.94 -14.76
C GLU A 338 11.87 23.69 -16.26
N GLU A 339 12.95 23.02 -16.71
CA GLU A 339 13.14 22.66 -18.11
C GLU A 339 12.00 21.79 -18.65
N LEU A 340 11.54 20.81 -17.86
CA LEU A 340 10.45 19.95 -18.28
C LEU A 340 9.09 20.64 -18.18
N GLY A 341 8.87 21.46 -17.15
CA GLY A 341 7.68 22.29 -17.03
C GLY A 341 7.48 23.14 -18.27
N ALA A 342 8.56 23.72 -18.81
CA ALA A 342 8.55 24.49 -20.05
C ALA A 342 8.29 23.66 -21.33
N LEU A 343 8.48 22.34 -21.28
CA LEU A 343 8.15 21.44 -22.39
C LEU A 343 6.69 20.96 -22.37
N ILE A 344 6.10 20.88 -21.19
CA ILE A 344 4.73 20.38 -20.97
C ILE A 344 3.69 21.51 -21.15
N TYR A 345 4.02 22.74 -20.77
CA TYR A 345 3.15 23.93 -20.81
C TYR A 345 3.55 24.90 -21.90
#